data_AF-A0A3P7GMI4-F1
#
_entry.id   AF-A0A3P7GMI4-F1
#
_cell.length_a   1.000
_cell.length_b   1.000
_cell.length_c   1.000
_cell.angle_alpha   90.00
_cell.angle_beta   90.00
_cell.angle_gamma   90.00
#
_symmetry.space_group_name_H-M   'P 1'
#
loop_
_entity.id
_entity.type
_entity.pdbx_description
1 polymer ?
#
loop_
_entity_poly.entity_id
_entity_poly.type
_entity_poly.pdbx_seq_one_letter_code
_entity_poly.pdbx_strand_id
1 'polypeptide(L)'
;MELLPTILTKVNQQSNDEYHLMPIKLLKVSSQVVAGMKYKMEVQVARSECKKSANEQVNLKACKKLEGHPEQVMTLEVWEKPWEDFLQVNILETKALSSV
;
A
#
# COMPACT_ATOMS: atom_id res chain seq x y z
N MET A 1 -12.64 -1.95 -10.15
CA MET A 1 -11.52 -2.48 -9.35
C MET A 1 -11.04 -1.37 -8.44
N GLU A 2 -10.95 -1.61 -7.14
CA GLU A 2 -10.30 -0.64 -6.27
C GLU A 2 -8.79 -0.74 -6.44
N LEU A 3 -8.15 0.37 -6.84
CA LEU A 3 -6.71 0.43 -7.11
C LEU A 3 -5.88 0.19 -5.83
N LEU A 4 -6.39 0.66 -4.69
CA LEU A 4 -5.64 0.72 -3.43
C LEU A 4 -5.28 -0.65 -2.85
N PRO A 5 -6.19 -1.65 -2.74
CA PRO A 5 -5.80 -3.00 -2.33
C PRO A 5 -4.71 -3.61 -3.22
N THR A 6 -4.80 -3.46 -4.54
CA THR A 6 -3.80 -3.98 -5.48
C THR A 6 -2.44 -3.33 -5.27
N ILE A 7 -2.41 -2.00 -5.09
CA ILE A 7 -1.18 -1.25 -4.78
C ILE A 7 -0.56 -1.73 -3.47
N LEU A 8 -1.37 -1.90 -2.41
CA LEU A 8 -0.87 -2.38 -1.13
C LEU A 8 -0.43 -3.84 -1.16
N THR A 9 -1.02 -4.69 -2.01
CA THR A 9 -0.49 -6.04 -2.26
C THR A 9 0.92 -5.97 -2.85
N LYS A 10 1.17 -5.07 -3.82
CA LYS A 10 2.51 -4.85 -4.38
C LYS A 10 3.50 -4.32 -3.33
N VAL A 11 3.08 -3.40 -2.47
CA VAL A 11 3.90 -2.93 -1.34
C VAL A 11 4.24 -4.07 -0.38
N ASN A 12 3.27 -4.90 -0.03
CA ASN A 12 3.49 -6.05 0.87
C ASN A 12 4.46 -7.09 0.28
N GLN A 13 4.43 -7.31 -1.03
CA GLN A 13 5.38 -8.18 -1.75
C GLN A 13 6.82 -7.65 -1.72
N GLN A 14 7.03 -6.34 -1.55
CA GLN A 14 8.34 -5.71 -1.41
C GLN A 14 8.86 -5.70 0.03
N SER A 15 8.03 -6.07 1.01
CA SER A 15 8.36 -6.02 2.44
C SER A 15 8.78 -7.38 2.97
N ASN A 16 9.84 -7.41 3.81
CA ASN A 16 10.30 -8.59 4.53
C ASN A 16 9.61 -8.78 5.90
N ASP A 17 8.65 -7.92 6.27
CA ASP A 17 7.88 -8.11 7.51
C ASP A 17 7.05 -9.41 7.44
N GLU A 18 6.95 -10.14 8.54
CA GLU A 18 6.14 -11.37 8.64
C GLU A 18 4.64 -11.10 8.45
N TYR A 19 4.19 -9.87 8.68
CA TYR A 19 2.79 -9.46 8.64
C TYR A 19 2.49 -8.56 7.45
N HIS A 20 1.23 -8.58 7.01
CA HIS A 20 0.73 -7.67 5.99
C HIS A 20 0.49 -6.27 6.59
N LEU A 21 0.83 -5.24 5.82
CA LEU A 21 0.28 -3.90 5.97
C LEU A 21 -1.14 -3.87 5.43
N MET A 22 -2.07 -3.35 6.23
CA MET A 22 -3.46 -3.12 5.83
C MET A 22 -3.74 -1.63 5.57
N PRO A 23 -4.67 -1.29 4.66
CA PRO A 23 -5.11 0.09 4.48
C PRO A 23 -5.89 0.58 5.70
N ILE A 24 -5.57 1.79 6.17
CA ILE A 24 -6.43 2.55 7.09
C ILE A 24 -7.21 3.60 6.32
N LYS A 25 -6.50 4.46 5.57
CA LYS A 25 -7.12 5.56 4.81
C LYS A 25 -6.23 6.06 3.67
N LEU A 26 -6.82 6.45 2.53
CA LEU A 26 -6.15 7.25 1.52
C LEU A 26 -6.19 8.73 1.94
N LEU A 27 -5.03 9.33 2.17
CA LEU A 27 -4.92 10.72 2.65
C LEU A 27 -4.91 11.71 1.49
N LYS A 28 -4.11 11.42 0.46
CA LYS A 28 -3.91 12.28 -0.70
C LYS A 28 -3.60 11.47 -1.94
N VAL A 29 -4.06 11.95 -3.09
CA VAL A 29 -3.66 11.44 -4.40
C VAL A 29 -3.54 12.60 -5.37
N SER A 30 -2.50 12.58 -6.20
CA SER A 30 -2.32 13.46 -7.34
C SER A 30 -1.87 12.64 -8.55
N SER A 31 -2.30 13.02 -9.74
CA SER A 31 -1.95 12.34 -10.99
C SER A 31 -1.11 13.23 -11.91
N GLN A 32 -0.33 12.58 -12.77
CA GLN A 32 0.45 13.20 -13.84
C GLN A 32 0.45 12.28 -15.07
N VAL A 33 0.07 12.84 -16.23
CA VAL A 33 0.16 12.13 -17.51
C VAL A 33 1.62 12.05 -17.95
N VAL A 34 2.06 10.85 -18.31
CA VAL A 34 3.41 10.54 -18.84
C VAL A 34 3.26 9.51 -19.99
N ALA A 35 4.27 8.68 -20.26
CA ALA A 35 4.07 7.43 -21.00
C ALA A 35 3.25 6.43 -20.13
N GLY A 36 1.95 6.71 -19.97
CA GLY A 36 1.10 6.13 -18.92
C GLY A 36 0.52 7.18 -17.99
N MET A 37 0.08 6.75 -16.82
CA MET A 37 -0.34 7.63 -15.73
C MET A 37 0.54 7.38 -14.52
N LYS A 38 1.10 8.45 -13.95
CA LYS A 38 1.76 8.41 -12.65
C LYS A 38 0.82 8.96 -11.58
N TYR A 39 0.72 8.28 -10.45
CA TYR A 39 0.06 8.75 -9.25
C TYR A 39 1.07 8.88 -8.13
N LYS A 40 0.99 9.99 -7.39
CA LYS A 40 1.63 10.13 -6.09
C LYS A 40 0.54 10.03 -5.03
N MET A 41 0.65 9.03 -4.15
CA MET A 41 -0.36 8.70 -3.14
C MET A 41 0.24 8.78 -1.75
N GLU A 42 -0.48 9.39 -0.82
CA GLU A 42 -0.19 9.29 0.62
C GLU A 42 -1.25 8.39 1.24
N VAL A 43 -0.82 7.25 1.77
CA VAL A 43 -1.70 6.22 2.32
C VAL A 43 -1.33 5.98 3.77
N GLN A 44 -2.33 6.06 4.65
CA GLN A 44 -2.22 5.61 6.03
C GLN A 44 -2.41 4.10 6.07
N VAL A 45 -1.44 3.40 6.65
CA VAL A 45 -1.40 1.95 6.78
C VAL A 45 -1.13 1.55 8.22
N ALA A 46 -1.51 0.33 8.57
CA ALA A 46 -1.15 -0.28 9.85
C ALA A 46 -0.60 -1.69 9.62
N ARG A 47 0.31 -2.12 10.50
CA ARG A 47 0.62 -3.56 10.59
C ARG A 47 -0.63 -4.29 11.02
N SER A 48 -0.96 -5.37 10.33
CA SER A 48 -2.14 -6.17 10.63
C SER A 48 -1.80 -7.47 11.35
N GLU A 49 -2.82 -8.15 11.85
CA GLU A 49 -2.71 -9.50 12.42
C GLU A 49 -2.51 -10.58 11.34
N CYS A 50 -2.75 -10.25 10.07
CA CYS A 50 -2.59 -11.18 8.94
C CYS A 50 -1.11 -11.45 8.67
N LYS A 51 -0.68 -12.70 8.89
CA LYS A 51 0.66 -13.16 8.54
C LYS A 51 0.79 -13.44 7.04
N LYS A 52 1.98 -13.25 6.50
CA LYS A 52 2.35 -13.67 5.15
C LYS A 52 2.52 -15.19 5.13
N SER A 53 1.87 -15.83 4.17
CA SER A 53 2.00 -17.26 3.87
C SER A 53 2.31 -17.42 2.39
N ALA A 54 3.13 -18.42 2.04
CA ALA A 54 3.63 -18.60 0.68
C ALA A 54 2.53 -18.75 -0.39
N ASN A 55 1.34 -19.20 0.02
CA ASN A 55 0.28 -19.64 -0.91
C ASN A 55 -1.08 -18.95 -0.68
N GLU A 56 -1.17 -17.92 0.17
CA GLU A 56 -2.45 -17.31 0.51
C GLU A 56 -2.59 -15.90 -0.06
N GLN A 57 -3.65 -15.70 -0.85
CA GLN A 57 -4.12 -14.38 -1.19
C GLN A 57 -4.87 -13.80 0.01
N VAL A 58 -4.33 -12.73 0.59
CA VAL A 58 -4.93 -12.08 1.76
C VAL A 58 -5.86 -10.95 1.32
N ASN A 59 -7.10 -10.97 1.80
CA ASN A 59 -7.99 -9.82 1.69
C ASN A 59 -7.58 -8.75 2.72
N LEU A 60 -6.73 -7.81 2.30
CA LEU A 60 -6.18 -6.77 3.18
C LEU A 60 -7.24 -5.94 3.92
N LYS A 61 -8.46 -5.82 3.38
CA LYS A 61 -9.56 -5.10 4.04
C LYS A 61 -10.21 -5.89 5.18
N ALA A 62 -10.09 -7.21 5.17
CA ALA A 62 -10.61 -8.09 6.22
C ALA A 62 -9.62 -8.26 7.38
N CYS A 63 -8.36 -7.84 7.19
CA CYS A 63 -7.36 -7.85 8.24
C CYS A 63 -7.69 -6.83 9.33
N LYS A 64 -7.38 -7.18 10.58
CA LYS A 64 -7.44 -6.27 11.72
C LYS A 64 -6.07 -5.68 11.99
N LYS A 65 -6.05 -4.45 12.50
CA LYS A 65 -4.84 -3.80 12.97
C LYS A 65 -4.23 -4.62 14.12
N LEU A 66 -2.91 -4.81 14.09
CA LEU A 66 -2.17 -5.42 15.19
C LEU A 66 -1.95 -4.36 16.27
N GLU A 67 -2.52 -4.59 17.44
CA GLU A 67 -2.42 -3.66 18.57
C GLU A 67 -0.98 -3.49 19.05
N GLY A 68 -0.66 -2.29 19.58
CA GLY A 68 0.68 -1.94 20.07
C GLY A 68 1.69 -1.53 18.99
N HIS A 69 1.33 -1.60 17.71
CA HIS A 69 2.16 -1.10 16.61
C HIS A 69 1.66 0.25 16.09
N PRO A 70 2.56 1.24 15.86
CA PRO A 70 2.17 2.54 15.33
C PRO A 70 1.65 2.40 13.90
N GLU A 71 0.67 3.23 13.57
CA GLU A 71 0.28 3.44 12.18
C GLU A 71 1.37 4.22 11.44
N GLN A 72 1.36 4.14 10.12
CA GLN A 72 2.35 4.77 9.27
C GLN A 72 1.68 5.47 8.10
N VAL A 73 2.30 6.54 7.62
CA VAL A 73 1.95 7.15 6.34
C VAL A 73 3.03 6.77 5.33
N MET A 74 2.61 6.15 4.23
CA MET A 74 3.47 5.82 3.09
C MET A 74 3.19 6.75 1.93
N THR A 75 4.26 7.32 1.36
CA THR A 75 4.20 8.03 0.09
C THR A 75 4.58 7.07 -1.02
N LEU A 76 3.65 6.78 -1.92
CA LEU A 76 3.82 5.83 -3.02
C LEU A 76 3.84 6.57 -4.36
N GLU A 77 4.74 6.17 -5.26
CA GLU A 77 4.64 6.47 -6.69
C GLU A 77 4.09 5.23 -7.40
N VAL A 78 2.94 5.38 -8.07
CA VAL A 78 2.31 4.32 -8.84
C VAL A 78 2.36 4.71 -10.31
N TRP A 79 2.99 3.89 -11.15
CA TRP A 79 3.02 4.09 -12.59
C TRP A 79 2.22 2.98 -13.27
N GLU A 80 1.16 3.36 -13.97
CA GLU A 80 0.29 2.44 -14.69
C GLU A 80 0.26 2.74 -16.18
N LYS A 81 0.17 1.67 -16.98
CA LYS A 81 -0.17 1.71 -18.41
C LYS A 81 -1.23 0.64 -18.65
N PRO A 82 -2.53 0.96 -18.51
CA PRO A 82 -3.59 -0.04 -18.57
C PRO A 82 -3.63 -0.81 -19.90
N TRP A 83 -3.22 -0.18 -21.01
CA TRP A 83 -3.13 -0.81 -22.33
C TRP A 83 -1.98 -1.81 -22.49
N GLU A 84 -1.07 -1.91 -21.52
CA GLU A 84 0.07 -2.83 -21.49
C GLU A 84 0.00 -3.83 -20.33
N ASP A 85 -1.08 -3.85 -19.54
CA ASP A 85 -1.17 -4.61 -18.27
C ASP A 85 0.03 -4.36 -17.33
N PHE A 86 0.45 -3.10 -17.25
CA PHE A 86 1.62 -2.68 -16.48
C PHE A 86 1.21 -1.88 -15.25
N LEU A 87 1.72 -2.30 -14.09
CA LEU A 87 1.63 -1.58 -12.82
C LEU A 87 2.95 -1.71 -12.05
N GLN A 88 3.59 -0.58 -11.81
CA GLN A 88 4.76 -0.48 -10.94
C GLN A 88 4.42 0.40 -9.74
N VAL A 89 4.86 -0.03 -8.56
CA VAL A 89 4.69 0.70 -7.29
C VAL A 89 6.04 0.89 -6.65
N ASN A 90 6.44 2.14 -6.43
CA ASN A 90 7.67 2.51 -5.73
C ASN A 90 7.31 3.18 -4.39
N ILE A 91 7.97 2.77 -3.31
CA ILE A 91 7.83 3.41 -2.00
C ILE A 91 8.80 4.60 -1.97
N LEU A 92 8.29 5.83 -1.97
CA LEU A 92 9.11 7.04 -1.92
C LEU A 92 9.51 7.38 -0.48
N GLU A 93 8.60 7.20 0.47
CA GLU A 93 8.80 7.56 1.86
C GLU A 93 7.88 6.75 2.78
N THR A 94 8.31 6.49 4.02
CA THR A 94 7.47 5.93 5.08
C THR A 94 7.75 6.68 6.38
N LYS A 95 6.69 7.15 7.03
CA LYS A 95 6.76 7.89 8.29
C LYS A 95 5.84 7.25 9.31
N ALA A 96 6.30 7.10 10.56
CA ALA A 96 5.41 6.76 11.65
C ALA A 96 4.38 7.88 11.84
N LEU A 97 3.12 7.52 12.00
CA LEU A 97 2.08 8.45 12.38
C LEU A 97 2.23 8.70 13.88
N SER A 98 2.94 9.78 14.24
CA SER A 98 3.00 10.22 15.62
C SER A 98 1.61 10.70 16.05
N SER A 99 1.08 10.14 17.14
CA SER A 99 -0.03 10.76 17.87
C SER A 99 0.42 12.15 18.31
N VAL A 100 -0.28 13.18 17.84
CA VAL A 100 -0.18 14.55 18.39
C VAL A 100 -0.52 14.52 19.88
#